data_AF-A0A8H6TKP1-F1
#
_entry.id   AF-A0A8H6TKP1-F1
#
_cell.length_a   1.000
_cell.length_b   1.000
_cell.length_c   1.000
_cell.angle_alpha   90.00
_cell.angle_beta   90.00
_cell.angle_gamma   90.00
#
_symmetry.space_group_name_H-M   'P 1'
#
loop_
_entity.id
_entity.type
_entity.pdbx_description
1 polymer ?
#
loop_
_entity_poly.entity_id
_entity_poly.type
_entity_poly.pdbx_seq_one_letter_code
_entity_poly.pdbx_strand_id
1 'polypeptide(L)'
;MYLKGLGDVWGGTETSPLLLGVILITYLHHTDPLIPHFRGKAWTFTRGASATVDQPILGWQGDFFLHSVARYHVLHHSRQFFPKIPFCKSPSSHTQEKLTCLGPQHYHFCDRPAFVVLWENYNRCQFVDDEGDVVFYRDRKGRLAERGI
;
A
#
# COMPACT_ATOMS: atom_id res chain seq x y z
N MET A 1 10.08 31.18 3.33
CA MET A 1 11.37 30.81 2.71
C MET A 1 11.73 29.42 3.26
N TYR A 2 11.21 28.33 2.70
CA TYR A 2 11.85 27.57 1.63
C TYR A 2 10.82 26.64 0.95
N LEU A 3 10.29 27.05 -0.21
CA LEU A 3 9.64 26.17 -1.20
C LEU A 3 10.09 26.62 -2.60
N LYS A 4 11.41 26.71 -2.77
CA LYS A 4 12.09 26.92 -4.05
C LYS A 4 13.24 25.92 -4.03
N GLY A 5 13.13 24.84 -4.80
CA GLY A 5 14.22 23.86 -4.90
C GLY A 5 13.84 22.46 -5.38
N LEU A 6 12.55 22.11 -5.51
CA LEU A 6 12.14 20.79 -6.01
C LEU A 6 11.77 20.78 -7.51
N GLY A 7 11.64 21.95 -8.16
CA GLY A 7 11.27 22.06 -9.56
C GLY A 7 12.42 21.86 -10.56
N ASP A 8 13.67 21.96 -10.10
CA ASP A 8 14.82 22.14 -11.01
C ASP A 8 15.54 20.82 -11.36
N VAL A 9 15.14 19.69 -10.75
CA VAL A 9 15.76 18.38 -11.00
C VAL A 9 15.04 17.59 -12.09
N TRP A 10 13.75 17.90 -12.32
CA TRP A 10 12.90 17.23 -13.31
C TRP A 10 12.22 18.29 -14.15
N GLY A 11 12.91 18.76 -15.19
CA GLY A 11 12.33 19.67 -16.18
C GLY A 11 11.08 19.06 -16.81
N GLY A 12 9.91 19.56 -16.44
CA GLY A 12 8.63 19.14 -17.01
C GLY A 12 7.47 19.43 -16.07
N THR A 13 6.74 20.52 -16.32
CA THR A 13 5.51 20.93 -15.60
C THR A 13 4.29 20.05 -15.93
N GLU A 14 4.49 18.83 -16.41
CA GLU A 14 3.44 17.86 -16.67
C GLU A 14 3.62 16.67 -15.72
N THR A 15 2.82 16.64 -14.65
CA THR A 15 2.67 15.43 -13.86
C THR A 15 1.99 14.38 -14.73
N SER A 16 2.78 13.46 -15.31
CA SER A 16 2.27 12.36 -16.11
C SER A 16 1.12 11.64 -15.36
N PRO A 17 -0.01 11.32 -16.01
CA PRO A 17 -1.10 10.57 -15.39
C PRO A 17 -0.63 9.24 -14.77
N LEU A 18 0.43 8.65 -15.33
CA LEU A 18 1.06 7.44 -14.80
C LEU A 18 1.77 7.70 -13.46
N LEU A 19 2.41 8.85 -13.31
CA LEU A 19 3.08 9.22 -12.07
C LEU A 19 2.06 9.43 -10.94
N LEU A 20 0.94 10.09 -11.23
CA LEU A 20 -0.16 10.26 -10.28
C LEU A 20 -0.81 8.92 -9.90
N GLY A 21 -0.97 8.01 -10.87
CA GLY A 21 -1.46 6.67 -10.63
C GLY A 21 -0.55 5.88 -9.68
N VAL A 22 0.76 5.90 -9.90
CA VAL A 22 1.73 5.20 -9.03
C VAL A 22 1.72 5.77 -7.62
N ILE A 23 1.66 7.10 -7.45
CA ILE A 23 1.60 7.74 -6.13
C ILE A 23 0.33 7.33 -5.39
N LEU A 24 -0.83 7.33 -6.07
CA LEU A 24 -2.09 6.93 -5.44
C LEU A 24 -2.07 5.46 -5.01
N ILE A 25 -1.55 4.58 -5.87
CA ILE A 25 -1.36 3.16 -5.55
C ILE A 25 -0.46 3.05 -4.33
N THR A 26 0.77 3.55 -4.38
CA THR A 26 1.72 3.38 -3.25
C THR A 26 1.17 3.97 -1.96
N TYR A 27 0.51 5.12 -2.01
CA TYR A 27 -0.11 5.72 -0.83
C TYR A 27 -1.17 4.82 -0.21
N LEU A 28 -2.19 4.40 -0.99
CA LEU A 28 -3.30 3.59 -0.46
C LEU A 28 -2.84 2.22 0.06
N HIS A 29 -1.84 1.63 -0.59
CA HIS A 29 -1.39 0.28 -0.23
C HIS A 29 -0.44 0.26 0.96
N HIS A 30 0.27 1.35 1.24
CA HIS A 30 1.24 1.44 2.34
C HIS A 30 0.77 2.36 3.48
N THR A 31 -0.39 3.00 3.34
CA THR A 31 -0.96 3.90 4.36
C THR A 31 -2.33 3.37 4.75
N ASP A 32 -2.40 2.57 5.81
CA ASP A 32 -3.64 2.09 6.41
C ASP A 32 -3.44 1.82 7.92
N PRO A 33 -4.46 2.02 8.77
CA PRO A 33 -4.34 1.77 10.20
C PRO A 33 -3.89 0.36 10.60
N LEU A 34 -4.15 -0.64 9.76
CA LEU A 34 -3.82 -2.04 10.04
C LEU A 34 -2.37 -2.39 9.72
N ILE A 35 -1.64 -1.52 9.00
CA ILE A 35 -0.29 -1.83 8.53
C ILE A 35 0.74 -1.51 9.63
N PRO A 36 1.50 -2.50 10.11
CA PRO A 36 2.57 -2.29 11.08
C PRO A 36 3.82 -1.69 10.42
N HIS A 37 4.48 -0.79 11.16
CA HIS A 37 5.80 -0.26 10.82
C HIS A 37 6.83 -0.93 11.71
N PHE A 38 7.69 -1.75 11.09
CA PHE A 38 8.73 -2.49 11.79
C PHE A 38 10.03 -1.69 11.88
N ARG A 39 10.69 -1.74 13.04
CA ARG A 39 11.98 -1.08 13.29
C ARG A 39 13.00 -2.04 13.89
N GLY A 40 14.27 -1.64 13.81
CA GLY A 40 15.39 -2.35 14.43
C GLY A 40 15.40 -3.84 14.09
N LYS A 41 15.38 -4.69 15.13
CA LYS A 41 15.42 -6.15 14.99
C LYS A 41 14.09 -6.76 14.55
N ALA A 42 12.97 -6.04 14.68
CA ALA A 42 11.68 -6.52 14.21
C ALA A 42 11.50 -6.38 12.70
N TRP A 43 12.29 -5.51 12.06
CA TRP A 43 12.28 -5.31 10.61
C TRP A 43 13.02 -6.43 9.89
N THR A 44 12.36 -7.01 8.90
CA THR A 44 12.98 -7.88 7.89
C THR A 44 12.46 -7.45 6.52
N PHE A 45 13.24 -7.73 5.47
CA PHE A 45 12.82 -7.42 4.09
C PHE A 45 11.44 -8.00 3.77
N THR A 46 11.18 -9.24 4.19
CA THR A 46 9.89 -9.91 4.01
C THR A 46 8.76 -9.21 4.74
N ARG A 47 8.95 -8.85 6.01
CA ARG A 47 7.93 -8.13 6.80
C ARG A 47 7.64 -6.74 6.24
N GLY A 48 8.67 -6.03 5.78
CA GLY A 48 8.51 -4.72 5.17
C GLY A 48 7.74 -4.78 3.85
N ALA A 49 8.03 -5.75 2.98
CA ALA A 49 7.33 -5.85 1.69
C ALA A 49 5.92 -6.44 1.81
N SER A 50 5.64 -7.24 2.84
CA SER A 50 4.28 -7.74 3.11
C SER A 50 3.42 -6.73 3.87
N ALA A 51 3.99 -5.64 4.40
CA ALA A 51 3.27 -4.57 5.10
C ALA A 51 2.49 -3.69 4.10
N THR A 52 1.48 -4.29 3.48
CA THR A 52 0.60 -3.68 2.48
C THR A 52 -0.84 -4.12 2.64
N VAL A 53 -1.77 -3.28 2.18
CA VAL A 53 -3.20 -3.62 2.03
C VAL A 53 -3.52 -3.64 0.54
N ASP A 54 -4.03 -4.76 0.05
CA ASP A 54 -4.55 -4.85 -1.32
C ASP A 54 -5.88 -4.11 -1.42
N GLN A 55 -5.99 -3.18 -2.38
CA GLN A 55 -7.19 -2.39 -2.57
C GLN A 55 -7.47 -2.11 -4.05
N PRO A 56 -8.61 -2.56 -4.60
CA PRO A 56 -9.01 -2.21 -5.96
C PRO A 56 -9.21 -0.69 -6.10
N ILE A 57 -8.55 -0.11 -7.11
CA ILE A 57 -8.70 1.31 -7.46
C ILE A 57 -9.57 1.38 -8.71
N LEU A 58 -10.63 2.20 -8.71
CA LEU A 58 -11.51 2.40 -9.87
C LEU A 58 -12.16 1.13 -10.44
N GLY A 59 -12.33 0.07 -9.64
CA GLY A 59 -13.01 -1.16 -10.05
C GLY A 59 -12.43 -1.77 -11.34
N TRP A 60 -13.30 -2.09 -12.29
CA TRP A 60 -12.91 -2.75 -13.54
C TRP A 60 -11.97 -1.89 -14.40
N GLN A 61 -12.11 -0.56 -14.35
CA GLN A 61 -11.24 0.34 -15.09
C GLN A 61 -9.80 0.24 -14.58
N GLY A 62 -9.61 0.19 -13.27
CA GLY A 62 -8.27 0.00 -12.70
C GLY A 62 -7.73 -1.40 -12.97
N ASP A 63 -8.58 -2.43 -12.95
CA ASP A 63 -8.14 -3.78 -13.33
C ASP A 63 -7.62 -3.84 -14.77
N PHE A 64 -8.25 -3.10 -15.68
CA PHE A 64 -7.86 -3.03 -17.08
C PHE A 64 -6.63 -2.13 -17.31
N PHE A 65 -6.71 -0.86 -16.92
CA PHE A 65 -5.67 0.14 -17.21
C PHE A 65 -4.42 -0.03 -16.33
N LEU A 66 -4.59 -0.47 -15.08
CA LEU A 66 -3.50 -0.68 -14.13
C LEU A 66 -3.12 -2.17 -14.02
N HIS A 67 -3.60 -3.01 -14.95
CA HIS A 67 -3.27 -4.44 -15.00
C HIS A 67 -3.53 -5.17 -13.67
N SER A 68 -4.59 -4.78 -12.96
CA SER A 68 -4.95 -5.33 -11.63
C SER A 68 -3.86 -5.18 -10.56
N VAL A 69 -2.91 -4.25 -10.74
CA VAL A 69 -1.78 -4.04 -9.81
C VAL A 69 -2.24 -3.68 -8.40
N ALA A 70 -3.27 -2.83 -8.31
CA ALA A 70 -3.83 -2.38 -7.04
C ALA A 70 -4.64 -3.49 -6.34
N ARG A 71 -5.27 -4.38 -7.11
CA ARG A 71 -6.03 -5.50 -6.55
C ARG A 71 -5.11 -6.56 -5.92
N TYR A 72 -3.88 -6.70 -6.41
CA TYR A 72 -2.95 -7.76 -6.04
C TYR A 72 -1.56 -7.22 -5.69
N HIS A 73 -1.48 -6.04 -5.10
CA HIS A 73 -0.23 -5.31 -4.84
C HIS A 73 0.73 -6.09 -3.95
N VAL A 74 0.23 -6.79 -2.93
CA VAL A 74 1.06 -7.68 -2.09
C VAL A 74 1.71 -8.77 -2.93
N LEU A 75 1.05 -9.26 -3.98
CA LEU A 75 1.63 -10.26 -4.88
C LEU A 75 2.69 -9.67 -5.81
N HIS A 76 2.54 -8.38 -6.17
CA HIS A 76 3.60 -7.67 -6.88
C HIS A 76 4.87 -7.60 -6.03
N HIS A 77 4.74 -7.32 -4.74
CA HIS A 77 5.85 -7.41 -3.78
C HIS A 77 6.30 -8.86 -3.57
N SER A 78 5.37 -9.81 -3.43
CA SER A 78 5.67 -11.23 -3.17
C SER A 78 6.45 -11.87 -4.33
N ARG A 79 6.31 -11.36 -5.56
CA ARG A 79 7.05 -11.82 -6.74
C ARG A 79 8.56 -11.62 -6.61
N GLN A 80 9.03 -10.59 -5.90
CA GLN A 80 10.45 -10.45 -5.55
C GLN A 80 10.96 -11.61 -4.68
N PHE A 81 10.11 -12.23 -3.86
CA PHE A 81 10.47 -13.32 -2.94
C PHE A 81 10.48 -14.69 -3.62
N PHE A 82 9.65 -14.86 -4.66
CA PHE A 82 9.48 -16.13 -5.36
C PHE A 82 9.69 -15.97 -6.87
N PRO A 83 10.93 -15.72 -7.34
CA PRO A 83 11.23 -15.51 -8.76
C PRO A 83 10.87 -16.72 -9.65
N LYS A 84 10.69 -17.90 -9.06
CA LYS A 84 10.30 -19.14 -9.75
C LYS A 84 8.81 -19.26 -10.07
N ILE A 85 7.96 -18.30 -9.69
CA ILE A 85 6.54 -18.37 -10.02
C ILE A 85 6.37 -17.73 -11.41
N PRO A 86 6.14 -18.53 -12.48
CA PRO A 86 5.94 -17.98 -13.82
C PRO A 86 4.68 -17.11 -13.80
N PHE A 87 4.54 -16.21 -14.77
CA PHE A 87 3.32 -15.43 -15.00
C PHE A 87 2.09 -16.35 -15.00
N CYS A 88 1.48 -16.54 -13.83
CA CYS A 88 0.20 -17.19 -13.71
C CYS A 88 -0.81 -16.19 -14.21
N LYS A 89 -1.31 -16.46 -15.41
CA LYS A 89 -2.45 -15.80 -16.04
C LYS A 89 -3.51 -15.50 -14.97
N SER A 90 -3.84 -14.22 -14.79
CA SER A 90 -5.01 -13.77 -14.01
C SER A 90 -6.29 -14.46 -14.52
N PRO A 91 -7.43 -14.50 -13.80
CA PRO A 91 -7.71 -14.49 -12.35
C PRO A 91 -8.71 -15.61 -11.99
N SER A 92 -8.46 -16.54 -11.06
CA SER A 92 -9.60 -17.30 -10.45
C SER A 92 -9.29 -18.27 -9.31
N SER A 93 -8.05 -18.67 -9.05
CA SER A 93 -7.83 -19.72 -8.03
C SER A 93 -6.50 -19.59 -7.28
N HIS A 94 -5.42 -19.26 -7.99
CA HIS A 94 -4.08 -19.31 -7.40
C HIS A 94 -3.69 -18.04 -6.63
N THR A 95 -4.44 -16.94 -6.77
CA THR A 95 -4.24 -15.74 -5.95
C THR A 95 -4.66 -16.01 -4.52
N GLN A 96 -5.86 -16.55 -4.31
CA GLN A 96 -6.32 -16.93 -2.96
C GLN A 96 -5.40 -17.96 -2.30
N GLU A 97 -4.92 -18.97 -3.03
CA GLU A 97 -3.97 -19.95 -2.47
C GLU A 97 -2.64 -19.32 -2.02
N LYS A 98 -2.09 -18.35 -2.78
CA LYS A 98 -0.88 -17.61 -2.39
C LYS A 98 -1.12 -16.70 -1.18
N LEU A 99 -2.33 -16.15 -1.05
CA LEU A 99 -2.75 -15.37 0.11
C LEU A 99 -2.90 -16.26 1.35
N THR A 100 -3.33 -17.52 1.18
CA THR A 100 -3.34 -18.53 2.25
C THR A 100 -1.92 -18.81 2.78
N CYS A 101 -0.88 -18.73 1.94
CA CYS A 101 0.52 -18.94 2.36
C CYS A 101 1.07 -17.82 3.25
N LEU A 102 0.59 -16.57 3.11
CA LEU A 102 0.96 -15.45 3.98
C LEU A 102 0.28 -15.54 5.36
N GLY A 103 -0.85 -16.26 5.41
CA GLY A 103 -1.68 -16.41 6.59
C GLY A 103 -2.55 -15.16 6.85
N PRO A 104 -3.68 -15.33 7.55
CA PRO A 104 -4.67 -14.26 7.75
C PRO A 104 -4.16 -13.07 8.56
N GLN A 105 -3.02 -13.22 9.26
CA GLN A 105 -2.41 -12.16 10.07
C GLN A 105 -1.50 -11.22 9.26
N HIS A 106 -1.05 -11.63 8.07
CA HIS A 106 -0.12 -10.86 7.24
C HIS A 106 -0.71 -10.43 5.90
N TYR A 107 -1.97 -10.82 5.63
CA TYR A 107 -2.69 -10.37 4.46
C TYR A 107 -3.83 -9.45 4.85
N HIS A 108 -3.82 -8.23 4.28
CA HIS A 108 -4.88 -7.26 4.47
C HIS A 108 -5.51 -6.90 3.11
N PHE A 109 -6.83 -6.88 3.07
CA PHE A 109 -7.60 -6.52 1.89
C PHE A 109 -8.64 -5.44 2.22
N CYS A 110 -8.92 -4.57 1.24
CA CYS A 110 -9.89 -3.50 1.33
C CYS A 110 -10.71 -3.38 0.06
N ASP A 111 -12.02 -3.62 0.14
CA ASP A 111 -12.94 -3.41 -0.99
C ASP A 111 -13.69 -2.07 -0.94
N ARG A 112 -13.31 -1.18 -0.01
CA ARG A 112 -13.95 0.13 0.10
C ARG A 112 -13.51 1.05 -1.05
N PRO A 113 -14.36 2.00 -1.47
CA PRO A 113 -14.01 2.93 -2.55
C PRO A 113 -12.69 3.66 -2.28
N ALA A 114 -11.76 3.59 -3.22
CA ALA A 114 -10.40 4.13 -3.10
C ALA A 114 -10.35 5.57 -2.56
N PHE A 115 -11.23 6.46 -3.05
CA PHE A 115 -11.25 7.85 -2.62
C PHE A 115 -11.77 8.05 -1.19
N VAL A 116 -12.69 7.20 -0.72
CA VAL A 116 -13.16 7.23 0.66
C VAL A 116 -12.03 6.83 1.59
N VAL A 117 -11.33 5.74 1.25
CA VAL A 117 -10.18 5.27 2.03
C VAL A 117 -9.02 6.26 1.99
N LEU A 118 -8.77 6.87 0.83
CA LEU A 118 -7.77 7.93 0.69
C LEU A 118 -8.04 9.07 1.66
N TRP A 119 -9.29 9.56 1.69
CA TRP A 119 -9.69 10.66 2.56
C TRP A 119 -9.59 10.28 4.04
N GLU A 120 -10.04 9.08 4.42
CA GLU A 120 -9.95 8.62 5.81
C GLU A 120 -8.49 8.46 6.26
N ASN A 121 -7.67 7.77 5.46
CA ASN A 121 -6.27 7.52 5.79
C ASN A 121 -5.50 8.84 5.83
N TYR A 122 -5.79 9.77 4.91
CA TYR A 122 -5.23 11.13 4.95
C TYR A 122 -5.57 11.90 6.24
N ASN A 123 -6.71 11.64 6.88
CA ASN A 123 -7.08 12.35 8.12
C ASN A 123 -6.68 11.58 9.40
N ARG A 124 -6.56 10.25 9.32
CA ARG A 124 -6.35 9.37 10.48
C ARG A 124 -4.92 8.84 10.60
N CYS A 125 -4.21 8.65 9.49
CA CYS A 125 -2.83 8.16 9.46
C CYS A 125 -1.86 9.34 9.34
N GLN A 126 -1.65 10.06 10.44
CA GLN A 126 -0.84 11.29 10.44
C GLN A 126 0.62 11.03 10.77
N PHE A 127 0.89 10.19 11.76
CA PHE A 127 2.24 9.87 12.19
C PHE A 127 2.29 8.49 12.84
N VAL A 128 3.50 8.02 13.11
CA VAL A 128 3.80 6.81 13.89
C VAL A 128 4.68 7.21 15.07
N ASP A 129 4.59 6.50 16.19
CA ASP A 129 5.41 6.81 17.38
C ASP A 129 6.90 6.69 17.07
N ASP A 130 7.75 7.46 17.75
CA ASP A 130 9.22 7.37 17.62
C ASP A 130 9.80 6.19 18.42
N GLU A 131 9.03 5.65 19.36
CA GLU A 131 9.43 4.54 20.23
C GLU A 131 8.66 3.26 19.91
N GLY A 132 9.34 2.12 20.04
CA GLY A 132 8.78 0.78 19.80
C GLY A 132 9.35 0.06 18.57
N ASP A 133 9.40 -1.26 18.65
CA ASP A 133 9.88 -2.13 17.56
C ASP A 133 8.82 -2.35 16.46
N VAL A 134 7.54 -2.29 16.83
CA VAL A 134 6.39 -2.40 15.93
C VAL A 134 5.40 -1.31 16.29
N VAL A 135 5.19 -0.36 15.37
CA VAL A 135 4.34 0.81 15.60
C VAL A 135 3.24 0.92 14.55
N PHE A 136 2.12 1.54 14.92
CA PHE A 136 0.96 1.74 14.05
C PHE A 136 0.68 3.24 13.88
N TYR A 137 -0.11 3.57 12.87
CA TYR A 137 -0.51 4.95 12.62
C TYR A 137 -1.33 5.55 13.76
N ARG A 138 -1.17 6.86 13.96
CA ARG A 138 -1.94 7.68 14.89
C ARG A 138 -2.55 8.89 14.21
N ASP A 139 -3.68 9.33 14.77
CA ASP A 139 -4.33 10.58 14.39
C ASP A 139 -3.61 11.81 14.98
N ARG A 140 -4.00 13.00 14.56
CA ARG A 140 -3.40 14.26 15.04
C ARG A 140 -3.54 14.47 16.57
N LYS A 141 -4.44 13.74 17.23
CA LYS A 141 -4.64 13.79 18.68
C LYS A 141 -3.84 12.70 19.41
N GLY A 142 -3.02 11.91 18.71
CA GLY A 142 -2.21 10.83 19.26
C GLY A 142 -2.98 9.54 19.54
N ARG A 143 -4.22 9.41 19.07
CA ARG A 143 -4.99 8.17 19.21
C ARG A 143 -4.58 7.18 18.13
N LEU A 144 -4.60 5.88 18.45
CA LEU A 144 -4.37 4.85 17.45
C LEU A 144 -5.37 5.02 16.30
N ALA A 145 -4.87 4.99 15.07
CA ALA A 145 -5.72 5.04 13.91
C ALA A 145 -6.55 3.76 13.87
N GLU A 146 -7.84 3.91 13.56
CA GLU A 146 -8.75 2.79 13.38
C GLU A 146 -9.40 2.93 12.01
N ARG A 147 -9.69 1.79 11.39
CA ARG A 147 -10.36 1.74 10.11
C ARG A 147 -11.80 2.20 10.26
N GLY A 148 -12.30 3.03 9.35
CA GLY A 148 -13.72 3.36 9.30
C GLY A 148 -14.57 2.11 9.09
N ILE A 149 -15.70 2.04 9.80
CA ILE A 149 -16.72 1.00 9.62
C ILE A 149 -17.33 1.14 8.21
#